data_AF-A0A9E1INU0-F1
#
_entry.id   AF-A0A9E1INU0-F1
#
_cell.length_a   1.000
_cell.length_b   1.000
_cell.length_c   1.000
_cell.angle_alpha   90.00
_cell.angle_beta   90.00
_cell.angle_gamma   90.00
#
_symmetry.space_group_name_H-M   'P 1'
#
loop_
_entity.id
_entity.type
_entity.pdbx_description
1 polymer ?
#
loop_
_entity_poly.entity_id
_entity_poly.type
_entity_poly.pdbx_seq_one_letter_code
_entity_poly.pdbx_strand_id
1 'polypeptide(L)'
;MFAVLTLVFGLVSAEPAFAADANRPHPHQGIITAYKAAPERPALTAEDLVTLAEGKSVMKQKKDADSGGRGVAVQDINAPVEIVWSKITDYSAYPVMV
;
A
#
# COMPACT_ATOMS: atom_id res chain seq x y z
N MET A 1 43.45 36.32 -24.34
CA MET A 1 44.08 35.71 -23.15
C MET A 1 43.15 35.98 -21.97
N PHE A 2 42.49 34.92 -21.48
CA PHE A 2 41.61 34.81 -20.29
C PHE A 2 40.44 35.82 -20.18
N ALA A 3 39.18 35.43 -20.05
CA ALA A 3 38.67 34.45 -19.11
C ALA A 3 37.38 33.78 -19.64
N VAL A 4 37.48 32.50 -19.98
CA VAL A 4 36.36 31.56 -19.94
C VAL A 4 36.40 30.98 -18.53
N LEU A 5 35.69 31.57 -17.57
CA LEU A 5 35.60 30.98 -16.23
C LEU A 5 34.38 31.45 -15.43
N THR A 6 33.17 31.11 -15.88
CA THR A 6 32.02 31.05 -14.97
C THR A 6 31.01 30.01 -15.45
N LEU A 7 31.41 28.74 -15.42
CA LEU A 7 30.47 27.63 -15.60
C LEU A 7 30.85 26.43 -14.75
N VAL A 8 31.07 26.59 -13.44
CA VAL A 8 31.12 25.44 -12.53
C VAL A 8 30.74 25.89 -11.12
N PHE A 9 29.45 26.02 -10.79
CA PHE A 9 29.00 25.92 -9.40
C PHE A 9 27.50 25.60 -9.32
N GLY A 10 27.07 24.63 -10.12
CA GLY A 10 25.75 24.04 -10.06
C GLY A 10 25.84 22.52 -10.01
N LEU A 11 26.86 21.98 -9.35
CA LEU A 11 26.88 20.55 -9.04
C LEU A 11 25.87 20.34 -7.91
N VAL A 12 24.65 20.05 -8.34
CA VAL A 12 23.57 19.50 -7.54
C VAL A 12 24.15 18.41 -6.63
N SER A 13 24.11 18.65 -5.32
CA SER A 13 24.36 17.64 -4.29
C SER A 13 23.24 16.60 -4.38
N ALA A 14 23.37 15.65 -5.30
CA ALA A 14 22.56 14.44 -5.28
C ALA A 14 23.06 13.62 -4.09
N GLU A 15 22.44 13.79 -2.93
CA GLU A 15 22.64 12.82 -1.85
C GLU A 15 22.18 11.46 -2.38
N PRO A 16 23.02 10.42 -2.32
CA PRO A 16 22.59 9.08 -2.67
C PRO A 16 21.44 8.71 -1.72
N ALA A 17 20.24 8.61 -2.27
CA ALA A 17 19.11 8.00 -1.59
C ALA A 17 19.43 6.52 -1.42
N PHE A 18 20.20 6.18 -0.38
CA PHE A 18 20.42 4.80 0.01
C PHE A 18 19.06 4.23 0.40
N ALA A 19 18.55 3.32 -0.43
CA ALA A 19 17.43 2.49 -0.05
C ALA A 19 17.74 1.81 1.30
N ALA A 20 16.71 1.56 2.10
CA ALA A 20 16.91 0.90 3.38
C ALA A 20 17.55 -0.49 3.16
N ASP A 21 18.59 -0.81 3.93
CA ASP A 21 19.24 -2.11 3.89
C ASP A 21 18.31 -3.17 4.47
N ALA A 22 17.79 -4.06 3.62
CA ALA A 22 16.89 -5.13 4.01
C ALA A 22 17.50 -6.14 4.99
N ASN A 23 18.83 -6.17 5.13
CA ASN A 23 19.54 -7.06 6.06
C ASN A 23 19.83 -6.40 7.41
N ARG A 24 19.55 -5.10 7.57
CA ARG A 24 19.70 -4.40 8.85
C ARG A 24 18.34 -4.24 9.51
N PRO A 25 18.22 -4.43 10.83
CA PRO A 25 16.99 -4.13 11.54
C PRO A 25 16.56 -2.69 11.25
N HIS A 26 15.34 -2.51 10.74
CA HIS A 26 14.81 -1.18 10.52
C HIS A 26 14.59 -0.48 11.88
N PRO A 27 14.81 0.85 12.00
CA PRO A 27 14.74 1.58 13.28
C PRO A 27 13.38 1.47 13.97
N HIS A 28 12.32 1.32 13.19
CA HIS A 28 10.97 0.98 13.64
C HIS A 28 10.75 -0.55 13.56
N GLN A 29 10.43 -1.19 14.69
CA GLN A 29 10.07 -2.61 14.72
C GLN A 29 8.57 -2.85 14.52
N GLY A 30 7.87 -1.87 13.92
CA GLY A 30 6.41 -1.85 13.84
C GLY A 30 5.78 -1.53 15.20
N ILE A 31 4.83 -0.58 15.22
CA ILE A 31 4.04 -0.26 16.41
C ILE A 31 2.85 -1.23 16.54
N ILE A 32 2.50 -1.90 15.43
CA ILE A 32 1.34 -2.77 15.33
C ILE A 32 1.76 -4.21 15.63
N THR A 33 1.07 -4.84 16.57
CA THR A 33 1.22 -6.26 16.87
C THR A 33 0.94 -7.09 15.62
N ALA A 34 1.86 -8.00 15.29
CA ALA A 34 1.67 -8.93 14.20
C ALA A 34 0.37 -9.74 14.36
N TYR A 35 -0.35 -9.96 13.25
CA TYR A 35 -1.55 -10.79 13.25
C TYR A 35 -1.20 -12.23 13.65
N LYS A 36 -1.85 -12.74 14.70
CA LYS A 36 -1.68 -14.13 15.17
C LYS A 36 -2.56 -15.13 14.44
N ALA A 37 -3.57 -14.64 13.73
CA ALA A 37 -4.54 -15.42 12.98
C ALA A 37 -5.06 -14.60 11.81
N ALA A 38 -5.77 -15.27 10.90
CA ALA A 38 -6.47 -14.58 9.82
C ALA A 38 -7.45 -13.55 10.42
N PRO A 39 -7.52 -12.33 9.85
CA PRO A 39 -8.48 -11.34 10.29
C PRO A 39 -9.91 -11.84 10.06
N GLU A 40 -10.82 -11.46 10.96
CA GLU A 40 -12.24 -11.73 10.77
C GLU A 40 -12.74 -11.13 9.45
N ARG A 41 -13.62 -11.87 8.77
CA ARG A 41 -14.32 -11.38 7.58
C ARG A 41 -15.20 -10.20 7.97
N PRO A 42 -15.23 -9.11 7.18
CA PRO A 42 -16.14 -8.02 7.44
C PRO A 42 -17.59 -8.48 7.37
N ALA A 43 -18.38 -8.12 8.37
CA ALA A 43 -19.83 -8.27 8.29
C ALA A 43 -20.38 -7.29 7.25
N LEU A 44 -21.19 -7.77 6.31
CA LEU A 44 -21.89 -6.97 5.31
C LEU A 44 -23.36 -6.82 5.70
N THR A 45 -23.88 -5.60 5.66
CA THR A 45 -25.31 -5.31 5.83
C THR A 45 -26.04 -5.45 4.49
N ALA A 46 -27.37 -5.34 4.50
CA ALA A 46 -28.15 -5.36 3.26
C ALA A 46 -27.80 -4.19 2.33
N GLU A 47 -27.54 -3.01 2.90
CA GLU A 47 -27.15 -1.81 2.16
C GLU A 47 -25.76 -1.96 1.52
N ASP A 48 -24.84 -2.65 2.20
CA ASP A 48 -23.53 -2.97 1.63
C ASP A 48 -23.70 -3.87 0.40
N LEU A 49 -24.57 -4.88 0.46
CA LEU A 49 -24.82 -5.78 -0.65
C LEU A 49 -25.42 -5.06 -1.85
N VAL A 50 -26.34 -4.11 -1.62
CA VAL A 50 -26.89 -3.26 -2.69
C VAL A 50 -25.77 -2.42 -3.32
N THR A 51 -24.91 -1.82 -2.51
CA THR A 51 -23.77 -1.02 -2.99
C THR A 51 -22.82 -1.86 -3.84
N LEU A 52 -22.50 -3.08 -3.40
CA LEU A 52 -21.66 -4.02 -4.14
C LEU A 52 -22.31 -4.45 -5.46
N ALA A 53 -23.63 -4.68 -5.47
CA ALA A 53 -24.38 -5.05 -6.67
C ALA A 53 -24.39 -3.93 -7.73
N GLU A 54 -24.21 -2.67 -7.33
CA GLU A 54 -24.00 -1.53 -8.25
C GLU A 54 -22.56 -1.44 -8.79
N GLY A 55 -21.68 -2.39 -8.43
CA GLY A 55 -20.27 -2.41 -8.77
C GLY A 55 -19.40 -1.47 -7.93
N LYS A 56 -19.95 -0.87 -6.87
CA LYS A 56 -19.23 0.09 -6.01
C LYS A 56 -18.58 -0.62 -4.83
N SER A 57 -17.41 -0.14 -4.42
CA SER A 57 -16.74 -0.66 -3.23
C SER A 57 -17.44 -0.22 -1.94
N VAL A 58 -17.45 -1.10 -0.94
CA VAL A 58 -17.85 -0.79 0.43
C VAL A 58 -16.60 -0.53 1.26
N MET A 59 -16.53 0.66 1.87
CA MET A 59 -15.39 1.11 2.66
C MET A 59 -15.81 1.32 4.11
N LYS A 60 -15.20 0.57 5.03
CA LYS A 60 -15.47 0.66 6.47
C LYS A 60 -14.20 1.01 7.23
N GLN A 61 -14.33 1.82 8.27
CA GLN A 61 -13.23 2.16 9.16
C GLN A 61 -13.66 1.93 10.60
N LYS A 62 -12.78 1.29 11.37
CA LYS A 62 -12.91 1.15 12.82
C LYS A 62 -11.72 1.84 13.46
N LYS A 63 -12.00 2.80 14.34
CA LYS A 63 -10.96 3.41 15.17
C LYS A 63 -10.59 2.42 16.29
N ASP A 64 -9.30 2.20 16.50
CA ASP A 64 -8.83 1.48 17.68
C ASP A 64 -8.60 2.48 18.83
N ALA A 65 -8.83 2.04 20.07
CA ALA A 65 -8.97 2.91 21.23
C ALA A 65 -7.72 3.77 21.51
N ASP A 66 -6.53 3.22 21.29
CA ASP A 66 -5.28 3.78 21.82
C ASP A 66 -4.23 4.12 20.77
N SER A 67 -4.30 3.56 19.55
CA SER A 67 -3.40 3.94 18.45
C SER A 67 -3.94 3.51 17.08
N GLY A 68 -4.10 4.47 16.17
CA GLY A 68 -4.46 4.19 14.77
C GLY A 68 -5.91 3.74 14.54
N GLY A 69 -6.11 2.95 13.49
CA GLY A 69 -7.40 2.41 13.12
C GLY A 69 -7.28 1.39 11.99
N ARG A 70 -8.34 0.60 11.80
CA ARG A 70 -8.45 -0.42 10.78
C ARG A 70 -9.42 0.01 9.69
N GLY A 71 -8.93 0.10 8.46
CA GLY A 71 -9.75 0.21 7.26
C GLY A 71 -10.06 -1.17 6.68
N VAL A 72 -11.26 -1.35 6.13
CA VAL A 72 -11.65 -2.53 5.35
C VAL A 72 -12.30 -2.04 4.06
N ALA A 73 -11.76 -2.49 2.93
CA ALA A 73 -12.34 -2.31 1.60
C ALA A 73 -12.90 -3.65 1.14
N VAL A 74 -14.15 -3.65 0.66
CA VAL A 74 -14.77 -4.82 0.03
C VAL A 74 -15.18 -4.43 -1.37
N GLN A 75 -14.72 -5.21 -2.35
CA GLN A 75 -15.08 -5.08 -3.75
C GLN A 75 -15.61 -6.42 -4.22
N ASP A 76 -16.76 -6.40 -4.89
CA ASP A 76 -17.27 -7.57 -5.59
C ASP A 76 -16.61 -7.65 -6.97
N ILE A 77 -16.09 -8.83 -7.31
CA ILE A 77 -15.35 -9.08 -8.53
C ILE A 77 -16.00 -10.28 -9.23
N ASN A 78 -16.58 -10.03 -10.40
CA ASN A 78 -17.16 -11.08 -11.22
C ASN A 78 -16.08 -11.86 -11.99
N ALA A 79 -15.25 -12.62 -11.27
CA ALA A 79 -14.24 -13.49 -11.82
C ALA A 79 -14.01 -14.72 -10.91
N PRO A 80 -13.48 -15.83 -11.46
CA PRO A 80 -13.08 -16.97 -10.64
C PRO A 80 -11.98 -16.60 -9.64
N VAL A 81 -12.00 -17.24 -8.47
CA VAL A 81 -11.10 -16.94 -7.35
C VAL A 81 -9.62 -17.09 -7.73
N GLU A 82 -9.29 -18.10 -8.53
CA GLU A 82 -7.96 -18.37 -9.03
C GLU A 82 -7.42 -17.26 -9.93
N ILE A 83 -8.30 -16.60 -10.70
CA ILE A 83 -7.92 -15.46 -11.53
C ILE A 83 -7.60 -14.27 -10.64
N VAL A 84 -8.46 -13.96 -9.67
CA VAL A 84 -8.25 -12.88 -8.70
C VAL A 84 -6.94 -13.09 -7.94
N TRP A 85 -6.71 -14.30 -7.44
CA TRP A 85 -5.51 -14.61 -6.67
C TRP A 85 -4.22 -14.54 -7.50
N SER A 86 -4.29 -14.95 -8.78
CA SER A 86 -3.15 -14.83 -9.70
C SER A 86 -2.70 -13.38 -9.92
N LYS A 87 -3.63 -12.41 -9.83
CA LYS A 87 -3.31 -10.98 -9.95
C LYS A 87 -2.77 -10.41 -8.65
N ILE A 88 -3.39 -10.73 -7.52
CA ILE A 88 -2.94 -10.27 -6.18
C ILE A 88 -1.49 -10.70 -5.90
N THR A 89 -1.12 -11.90 -6.33
CA THR A 89 0.21 -12.48 -6.07
C THR A 89 1.25 -12.17 -7.15
N ASP A 90 0.88 -11.48 -8.24
CA ASP A 90 1.82 -11.01 -9.25
C ASP A 90 2.49 -9.70 -8.81
N TYR A 91 3.44 -9.82 -7.89
CA TYR A 91 4.20 -8.68 -7.37
C TYR A 91 5.02 -7.96 -8.45
N SER A 92 5.35 -8.63 -9.55
CA SER A 92 6.10 -8.03 -10.65
C SER A 92 5.27 -7.02 -11.44
N ALA A 93 3.96 -7.25 -11.53
CA ALA A 93 3.01 -6.34 -12.16
C ALA A 93 2.54 -5.21 -11.24
N TYR A 94 2.86 -5.24 -9.93
CA TYR A 94 2.40 -4.23 -8.95
C TYR A 94 2.64 -2.77 -9.37
N PRO A 95 3.79 -2.37 -9.98
CA PRO A 95 4.00 -0.98 -10.40
C PRO A 95 3.06 -0.47 -11.50
N VAL A 96 2.40 -1.39 -12.21
CA VAL A 96 1.50 -1.08 -13.35
C VAL A 96 0.08 -1.58 -13.12
N MET A 97 -0.20 -2.18 -11.96
CA MET A 97 -1.56 -2.51 -11.55
C MET A 97 -2.26 -1.22 -11.07
N VAL A 98 -3.04 -0.63 -11.96
CA VAL A 98 -4.01 0.45 -11.70
C VAL A 98 -5.27 0.22 -12.51
#